data_AF-A0A643KB73-F1
#
_entry.id   AF-A0A643KB73-F1
#
_cell.length_a   1.000
_cell.length_b   1.000
_cell.length_c   1.000
_cell.angle_alpha   90.00
_cell.angle_beta   90.00
_cell.angle_gamma   90.00
#
_symmetry.space_group_name_H-M   'P 1'
#
loop_
_entity.id
_entity.type
_entity.pdbx_description
1 polymer ?
#
loop_
_entity_poly.entity_id
_entity_poly.type
_entity_poly.pdbx_seq_one_letter_code
_entity_poly.pdbx_strand_id
1 'polypeptide(L)'
;MGSLERRIRIAIAVFAAVVILAAGVGLSNSTASFSLSNSGWDGSSGVEAVANSVGTNVEIVTKTTQYDSTDASVAFVLSPNTEYTQSEIRTVRSFVAGGGTLVVAGDFSRQTNDLLRGLGSNARLDGALLRDEQHYYRSPNFTIATQVKNESVTSGVSQLTFNYGTTIQPNNATVLASSSNFSYLDRNGNGVLDDSEELGSRPVVTEEAIGNGRVIVVSDPSLFINAMVDQPDNRRFIRNLVTGSDSIVIDASHQETVPPLTAALIEIDESPLLTGIVGLLGIGVIGLLGRFELVRSLRNRFSESDQDEEDASLNSLSRAIAATHPEWERENVREVIAEVINEDE
;
A
#
# COMPACT_ATOMS: atom_id res chain seq x y z
N MET A 1 -24.95 -32.35 20.50
CA MET A 1 -23.91 -31.29 20.61
C MET A 1 -22.77 -31.44 19.59
N GLY A 2 -22.24 -32.65 19.32
CA GLY A 2 -21.03 -32.80 18.49
C GLY A 2 -21.12 -32.45 16.99
N SER A 3 -22.30 -32.50 16.36
CA SER A 3 -22.43 -32.16 14.92
C SER A 3 -22.37 -30.66 14.63
N LEU A 4 -22.75 -29.81 15.61
CA LEU A 4 -22.77 -28.36 15.46
C LEU A 4 -21.39 -27.76 15.70
N GLU A 5 -20.67 -28.22 16.74
CA GLU A 5 -19.27 -27.84 16.97
C GLU A 5 -18.38 -28.23 15.79
N ARG A 6 -18.64 -29.41 15.19
CA ARG A 6 -17.96 -29.83 13.96
C ARG A 6 -18.23 -28.88 12.80
N ARG A 7 -19.46 -28.39 12.63
CA ARG A 7 -19.82 -27.43 11.58
C ARG A 7 -19.19 -26.05 11.79
N ILE A 8 -19.13 -25.55 13.03
CA ILE A 8 -18.47 -24.28 13.35
C ILE A 8 -16.96 -24.38 13.09
N ARG A 9 -16.32 -25.48 13.53
CA ARG A 9 -14.90 -25.71 13.26
C ARG A 9 -14.60 -25.81 11.76
N ILE A 10 -15.49 -26.46 10.99
CA ILE A 10 -15.37 -26.52 9.53
C ILE A 10 -15.53 -25.12 8.91
N ALA A 11 -16.51 -24.32 9.36
CA ALA A 11 -16.71 -22.96 8.83
C ALA A 11 -15.51 -22.05 9.11
N ILE A 12 -14.95 -22.10 10.33
CA ILE A 12 -13.72 -21.36 10.68
C ILE A 12 -12.53 -21.86 9.87
N ALA A 13 -12.38 -23.18 9.69
CA ALA A 13 -11.30 -23.75 8.89
C ALA A 13 -11.41 -23.38 7.41
N VAL A 14 -12.63 -23.35 6.86
CA VAL A 14 -12.89 -22.92 5.47
C VAL A 14 -12.62 -21.42 5.33
N PHE A 15 -13.06 -20.59 6.27
CA PHE A 15 -12.75 -19.16 6.27
C PHE A 15 -11.23 -18.92 6.36
N ALA A 16 -10.56 -19.59 7.30
CA ALA A 16 -9.11 -19.53 7.41
C ALA A 16 -8.40 -20.02 6.13
N ALA A 17 -8.89 -21.10 5.51
CA ALA A 17 -8.34 -21.60 4.24
C ALA A 17 -8.55 -20.62 3.08
N VAL A 18 -9.71 -19.95 3.01
CA VAL A 18 -9.99 -18.91 2.01
C VAL A 18 -9.12 -17.68 2.25
N VAL A 19 -8.93 -17.27 3.51
CA VAL A 19 -8.01 -16.18 3.87
C VAL A 19 -6.57 -16.56 3.53
N ILE A 20 -6.14 -17.80 3.79
CA ILE A 20 -4.81 -18.31 3.45
C ILE A 20 -4.64 -18.43 1.94
N LEU A 21 -5.67 -18.84 1.18
CA LEU A 21 -5.63 -18.92 -0.28
C LEU A 21 -5.63 -17.52 -0.92
N ALA A 22 -6.43 -16.59 -0.42
CA ALA A 22 -6.43 -15.19 -0.86
C ALA A 22 -5.08 -14.51 -0.53
N ALA A 23 -4.54 -14.74 0.68
CA ALA A 23 -3.19 -14.33 1.03
C ALA A 23 -2.13 -15.04 0.16
N GLY A 24 -2.36 -16.28 -0.26
CA GLY A 24 -1.51 -17.03 -1.19
C GLY A 24 -1.44 -16.43 -2.60
N VAL A 25 -2.54 -15.85 -3.07
CA VAL A 25 -2.57 -15.11 -4.34
C VAL A 25 -1.87 -13.75 -4.18
N GLY A 26 -2.09 -13.04 -3.07
CA GLY A 26 -1.37 -11.81 -2.72
C GLY A 26 0.13 -12.03 -2.44
N LEU A 27 0.53 -13.24 -2.04
CA LEU A 27 1.94 -13.63 -1.84
C LEU A 27 2.73 -13.75 -3.16
N SER A 28 2.05 -13.77 -4.31
CA SER A 28 2.71 -13.86 -5.63
C SER A 28 3.06 -12.48 -6.20
N ASN A 29 2.37 -11.42 -5.76
CA ASN A 29 2.58 -10.05 -6.20
C ASN A 29 3.12 -9.22 -5.03
N SER A 30 4.26 -8.56 -5.20
CA SER A 30 4.73 -7.62 -4.18
C SER A 30 3.78 -6.42 -4.15
N THR A 31 3.37 -5.96 -2.97
CA THR A 31 2.63 -4.69 -2.83
C THR A 31 3.57 -3.53 -2.49
N ALA A 32 4.88 -3.72 -2.63
CA ALA A 32 5.84 -2.64 -2.39
C ALA A 32 5.75 -1.60 -3.52
N SER A 33 5.67 -0.32 -3.16
CA SER A 33 5.73 0.77 -4.11
C SER A 33 7.01 0.69 -4.93
N PHE A 34 6.91 1.03 -6.22
CA PHE A 34 7.99 0.96 -7.21
C PHE A 34 8.51 -0.45 -7.53
N SER A 35 7.91 -1.51 -6.98
CA SER A 35 8.29 -2.90 -7.29
C SER A 35 7.73 -3.34 -8.65
N LEU A 36 8.48 -4.15 -9.41
CA LEU A 36 8.01 -4.71 -10.68
C LEU A 36 6.88 -5.71 -10.51
N SER A 37 6.85 -6.47 -9.42
CA SER A 37 5.79 -7.42 -9.13
C SER A 37 4.55 -6.78 -8.48
N ASN A 38 4.55 -5.44 -8.34
CA ASN A 38 3.38 -4.66 -7.95
C ASN A 38 2.61 -4.20 -9.19
N SER A 39 1.42 -4.76 -9.39
CA SER A 39 0.47 -4.35 -10.45
C SER A 39 -0.46 -3.20 -10.03
N GLY A 40 -0.42 -2.78 -8.76
CA GLY A 40 -1.13 -1.63 -8.23
C GLY A 40 -0.69 -0.32 -8.88
N TRP A 41 -1.40 0.77 -8.59
CA TRP A 41 -1.16 2.06 -9.25
C TRP A 41 0.26 2.63 -9.00
N ASP A 42 0.86 2.29 -7.87
CA ASP A 42 2.17 2.72 -7.37
C ASP A 42 3.31 1.72 -7.65
N GLY A 43 3.00 0.60 -8.33
CA GLY A 43 3.99 -0.38 -8.76
C GLY A 43 4.66 -0.01 -10.09
N SER A 44 5.76 -0.68 -10.44
CA SER A 44 6.56 -0.40 -11.65
C SER A 44 6.38 -1.43 -12.77
N SER A 45 5.40 -2.33 -12.69
CA SER A 45 5.17 -3.38 -13.69
C SER A 45 5.02 -2.85 -15.14
N GLY A 46 4.60 -1.59 -15.31
CA GLY A 46 4.52 -0.90 -16.58
C GLY A 46 5.88 -0.72 -17.26
N VAL A 47 6.97 -0.61 -16.49
CA VAL A 47 8.35 -0.59 -17.03
C VAL A 47 8.66 -1.91 -17.72
N GLU A 48 8.28 -3.04 -17.12
CA GLU A 48 8.44 -4.37 -17.72
C GLU A 48 7.62 -4.49 -19.01
N ALA A 49 6.38 -3.99 -19.02
CA ALA A 49 5.57 -3.96 -20.24
C ALA A 49 6.21 -3.12 -21.35
N VAL A 50 6.87 -2.00 -21.02
CA VAL A 50 7.61 -1.17 -21.98
C VAL A 50 8.86 -1.88 -22.49
N ALA A 51 9.66 -2.50 -21.62
CA ALA A 51 10.85 -3.25 -21.99
C ALA A 51 10.52 -4.44 -22.91
N ASN A 52 9.51 -5.23 -22.55
CA ASN A 52 9.02 -6.33 -23.36
C ASN A 52 8.52 -5.87 -24.75
N SER A 53 7.95 -4.66 -24.85
CA SER A 53 7.50 -4.10 -26.13
C SER A 53 8.63 -3.78 -27.12
N VAL A 54 9.88 -3.73 -26.65
CA VAL A 54 11.08 -3.53 -27.49
C VAL A 54 12.02 -4.74 -27.48
N GLY A 55 11.57 -5.87 -26.92
CA GLY A 55 12.32 -7.13 -26.90
C GLY A 55 13.43 -7.19 -25.84
N THR A 56 13.40 -6.31 -24.84
CA THR A 56 14.37 -6.29 -23.74
C THR A 56 13.85 -7.11 -22.56
N ASN A 57 14.66 -8.05 -22.07
CA ASN A 57 14.34 -8.85 -20.91
C ASN A 57 14.52 -8.06 -19.61
N VAL A 58 13.76 -8.41 -18.58
CA VAL A 58 13.81 -7.72 -17.28
C VAL A 58 14.21 -8.69 -16.18
N GLU A 59 15.27 -8.34 -15.46
CA GLU A 59 15.79 -9.09 -14.33
C GLU A 59 15.56 -8.31 -13.03
N ILE A 60 15.10 -8.99 -11.99
CA ILE A 60 14.98 -8.38 -10.65
C ILE A 60 16.16 -8.86 -9.81
N VAL A 61 16.95 -7.91 -9.30
CA VAL A 61 17.99 -8.22 -8.31
C VAL A 61 17.51 -7.86 -6.92
N THR A 62 17.60 -8.82 -6.01
CA THR A 62 17.26 -8.65 -4.59
C THR A 62 18.50 -8.58 -3.71
N LYS A 63 19.68 -8.85 -4.29
CA LYS A 63 20.99 -8.68 -3.67
C LYS A 63 21.94 -8.05 -4.67
N THR A 64 22.69 -7.05 -4.23
CA THR A 64 23.67 -6.35 -5.07
C THR A 64 24.77 -7.24 -5.62
N THR A 65 25.09 -8.37 -4.97
CA THR A 65 26.03 -9.38 -5.51
C THR A 65 25.58 -10.00 -6.83
N GLN A 66 24.30 -9.88 -7.21
CA GLN A 66 23.79 -10.39 -8.49
C GLN A 66 24.23 -9.55 -9.69
N TYR A 67 24.69 -8.30 -9.48
CA TYR A 67 25.32 -7.50 -10.53
C TYR A 67 26.60 -8.13 -11.09
N ASP A 68 27.27 -8.99 -10.32
CA ASP A 68 28.49 -9.67 -10.77
C ASP A 68 28.22 -10.77 -11.80
N SER A 69 26.95 -11.16 -11.97
CA SER A 69 26.52 -12.27 -12.84
C SER A 69 25.46 -11.89 -13.86
N THR A 70 25.02 -10.62 -13.90
CA THR A 70 24.04 -10.15 -14.87
C THR A 70 24.71 -9.75 -16.18
N ASP A 71 24.06 -10.04 -17.30
CA ASP A 71 24.46 -9.57 -18.62
C ASP A 71 23.76 -8.23 -18.98
N ALA A 72 22.98 -7.66 -18.05
CA ALA A 72 22.25 -6.43 -18.30
C ALA A 72 23.17 -5.24 -18.58
N SER A 73 22.76 -4.35 -19.49
CA SER A 73 23.47 -3.11 -19.79
C SER A 73 22.89 -1.88 -19.10
N VAL A 74 21.68 -2.01 -18.54
CA VAL A 74 20.97 -0.94 -17.84
C VAL A 74 20.44 -1.46 -16.51
N ALA A 75 20.65 -0.72 -15.43
CA ALA A 75 20.09 -1.00 -14.13
C ALA A 75 19.28 0.20 -13.62
N PHE A 76 18.16 -0.07 -12.96
CA PHE A 76 17.31 0.95 -12.33
C PHE A 76 17.33 0.79 -10.82
N VAL A 77 17.63 1.86 -10.11
CA VAL A 77 17.48 1.96 -8.66
C VAL A 77 16.37 2.99 -8.40
N LEU A 78 15.22 2.49 -7.94
CA LEU A 78 14.02 3.30 -7.73
C LEU A 78 13.76 3.47 -6.23
N SER A 79 13.99 4.68 -5.72
CA SER A 79 13.75 5.10 -4.34
C SER A 79 14.25 4.10 -3.29
N PRO A 80 15.57 3.95 -3.11
CA PRO A 80 16.10 3.08 -2.06
C PRO A 80 15.68 3.58 -0.68
N ASN A 81 15.18 2.67 0.15
CA ASN A 81 14.69 2.97 1.50
C ASN A 81 15.77 2.73 2.56
N THR A 82 16.74 1.86 2.28
CA THR A 82 17.90 1.59 3.13
C THR A 82 19.20 2.06 2.49
N GLU A 83 20.20 2.33 3.33
CA GLU A 83 21.53 2.74 2.87
C GLU A 83 22.30 1.55 2.29
N TYR A 84 22.98 1.78 1.16
CA TYR A 84 23.91 0.81 0.58
C TYR A 84 25.20 0.78 1.39
N THR A 85 25.70 -0.41 1.70
CA THR A 85 27.02 -0.55 2.32
C THR A 85 28.13 -0.23 1.32
N GLN A 86 29.34 0.06 1.82
CA GLN A 86 30.50 0.35 0.97
C GLN A 86 30.86 -0.80 0.01
N SER A 87 30.62 -2.06 0.38
CA SER A 87 30.79 -3.21 -0.52
C SER A 87 29.81 -3.17 -1.69
N GLU A 88 28.56 -2.85 -1.39
CA GLU A 88 27.48 -2.86 -2.38
C GLU A 88 27.64 -1.69 -3.35
N ILE A 89 27.99 -0.51 -2.82
CA ILE A 89 28.38 0.64 -3.63
C ILE A 89 29.52 0.28 -4.59
N ARG A 90 30.54 -0.48 -4.14
CA ARG A 90 31.63 -0.91 -5.04
C ARG A 90 31.15 -1.84 -6.15
N THR A 91 30.24 -2.75 -5.84
CA THR A 91 29.65 -3.66 -6.84
C THR A 91 28.87 -2.87 -7.88
N VAL A 92 27.93 -2.01 -7.47
CA VAL A 92 27.14 -1.17 -8.40
C VAL A 92 28.05 -0.20 -9.17
N ARG A 93 29.06 0.38 -8.53
CA ARG A 93 30.03 1.24 -9.21
C ARG A 93 30.83 0.48 -10.28
N SER A 94 31.17 -0.79 -10.04
CA SER A 94 31.90 -1.62 -11.00
C SER A 94 31.07 -1.90 -12.24
N PHE A 95 29.76 -2.16 -12.06
CA PHE A 95 28.80 -2.26 -13.17
C PHE A 95 28.81 -1.00 -14.04
N VAL A 96 28.67 0.18 -13.44
CA VAL A 96 28.68 1.46 -14.19
C VAL A 96 30.04 1.69 -14.85
N ALA A 97 31.14 1.54 -14.10
CA ALA A 97 32.48 1.75 -14.64
C ALA A 97 32.82 0.79 -15.79
N GLY A 98 32.23 -0.40 -15.81
CA GLY A 98 32.34 -1.41 -16.86
C GLY A 98 31.60 -1.06 -18.16
N GLY A 99 30.80 0.01 -18.19
CA GLY A 99 30.00 0.40 -19.37
C GLY A 99 28.49 0.40 -19.13
N GLY A 100 28.04 -0.06 -17.96
CA GLY A 100 26.63 -0.09 -17.60
C GLY A 100 26.02 1.31 -17.47
N THR A 101 24.72 1.40 -17.72
CA THR A 101 23.91 2.60 -17.46
C THR A 101 23.14 2.39 -16.17
N LEU A 102 23.32 3.27 -15.18
CA LEU A 102 22.53 3.23 -13.95
C LEU A 102 21.53 4.39 -13.96
N VAL A 103 20.24 4.07 -13.98
CA VAL A 103 19.15 5.02 -13.79
C VAL A 103 18.81 5.04 -12.31
N VAL A 104 19.09 6.16 -11.64
CA VAL A 104 18.79 6.37 -10.22
C VAL A 104 17.65 7.36 -10.11
N ALA A 105 16.49 6.89 -9.68
CA ALA A 105 15.33 7.73 -9.46
C ALA A 105 15.06 7.86 -7.96
N GLY A 106 14.98 9.09 -7.47
CA GLY A 106 14.69 9.36 -6.07
C GLY A 106 14.11 10.75 -5.88
N ASP A 107 13.63 11.02 -4.68
CA ASP A 107 12.84 12.19 -4.33
C ASP A 107 13.40 12.92 -3.10
N PHE A 108 12.84 12.65 -1.94
CA PHE A 108 13.11 13.26 -0.63
C PHE A 108 14.05 12.41 0.22
N SER A 109 14.29 11.15 -0.17
CA SER A 109 15.12 10.22 0.59
C SER A 109 16.61 10.58 0.56
N ARG A 110 17.30 10.43 1.70
CA ARG A 110 18.75 10.68 1.79
C ARG A 110 19.57 9.57 1.13
N GLN A 111 19.04 8.35 1.16
CA GLN A 111 19.68 7.12 0.70
C GLN A 111 20.09 7.22 -0.78
N THR A 112 19.26 7.87 -1.60
CA THR A 112 19.58 8.12 -3.02
C THR A 112 20.84 8.98 -3.16
N ASN A 113 20.95 10.07 -2.41
CA ASN A 113 22.11 10.96 -2.44
C ASN A 113 23.38 10.29 -1.90
N ASP A 114 23.25 9.39 -0.92
CA ASP A 114 24.38 8.62 -0.40
C ASP A 114 24.90 7.59 -1.40
N LEU A 115 24.00 6.91 -2.12
CA LEU A 115 24.36 6.06 -3.25
C LEU A 115 25.06 6.86 -4.35
N LEU A 116 24.49 7.99 -4.79
CA LEU A 116 25.12 8.85 -5.81
C LEU A 116 26.52 9.31 -5.39
N ARG A 117 26.71 9.65 -4.11
CA ARG A 117 28.02 10.02 -3.56
C ARG A 117 28.99 8.84 -3.59
N GLY A 118 28.54 7.65 -3.21
CA GLY A 118 29.34 6.42 -3.24
C GLY A 118 29.80 6.02 -4.64
N LEU A 119 28.94 6.23 -5.65
CA LEU A 119 29.24 5.99 -7.06
C LEU A 119 30.26 6.99 -7.63
N GLY A 120 30.37 8.16 -7.00
CA GLY A 120 31.20 9.28 -7.46
C GLY A 120 30.47 10.23 -8.40
N SER A 121 29.13 10.15 -8.47
CA SER A 121 28.33 11.15 -9.17
C SER A 121 28.35 12.48 -8.41
N ASN A 122 28.32 13.59 -9.13
CA ASN A 122 28.24 14.93 -8.57
C ASN A 122 26.78 15.40 -8.36
N ALA A 123 25.83 14.92 -9.16
CA ALA A 123 24.42 15.32 -9.10
C ALA A 123 23.78 14.97 -7.75
N ARG A 124 23.00 15.88 -7.17
CA ARG A 124 22.28 15.65 -5.89
C ARG A 124 20.83 16.06 -5.98
N LEU A 125 19.94 15.27 -5.39
CA LEU A 125 18.55 15.64 -5.18
C LEU A 125 18.45 16.69 -4.07
N ASP A 126 17.66 17.74 -4.29
CA ASP A 126 17.47 18.84 -3.33
C ASP A 126 16.56 18.41 -2.17
N GLY A 127 15.52 17.62 -2.46
CA GLY A 127 14.55 17.15 -1.48
C GLY A 127 13.49 18.19 -1.09
N ALA A 128 13.40 19.34 -1.77
CA ALA A 128 12.23 20.20 -1.72
C ALA A 128 11.22 19.81 -2.80
N LEU A 129 9.92 19.93 -2.51
CA LEU A 129 8.86 19.57 -3.45
C LEU A 129 8.85 20.57 -4.62
N LEU A 130 8.95 20.05 -5.84
CA LEU A 130 8.85 20.86 -7.06
C LEU A 130 7.38 21.05 -7.43
N ARG A 131 6.96 22.31 -7.52
CA ARG A 131 5.60 22.69 -7.92
C ARG A 131 5.62 23.61 -9.12
N ASP A 132 4.53 23.61 -9.88
CA ASP A 132 4.30 24.54 -10.98
C ASP A 132 2.80 24.86 -11.09
N GLU A 133 2.44 26.15 -11.02
CA GLU A 133 1.04 26.59 -11.09
C GLU A 133 0.55 26.80 -12.54
N GLN A 134 1.40 26.59 -13.55
CA GLN A 134 1.09 26.80 -14.96
C GLN A 134 1.21 25.52 -15.80
N HIS A 135 2.26 24.72 -15.56
CA HIS A 135 2.58 23.52 -16.33
C HIS A 135 2.50 22.29 -15.44
N TYR A 136 1.29 21.79 -15.23
CA TYR A 136 1.03 20.64 -14.38
C TYR A 136 -0.10 19.75 -14.91
N TYR A 137 -0.16 18.51 -14.43
CA TYR A 137 -1.25 17.58 -14.70
C TYR A 137 -2.21 17.48 -13.51
N ARG A 138 -3.42 18.05 -13.63
CA ARG A 138 -4.49 18.05 -12.59
C ARG A 138 -4.20 18.80 -11.29
N SER A 139 -2.98 18.79 -10.78
CA SER A 139 -2.55 19.50 -9.58
C SER A 139 -1.12 20.02 -9.73
N PRO A 140 -0.75 21.18 -9.15
CA PRO A 140 0.61 21.73 -9.20
C PRO A 140 1.73 20.81 -8.70
N ASN A 141 1.41 19.76 -7.93
CA ASN A 141 2.38 18.73 -7.50
C ASN A 141 2.76 17.75 -8.61
N PHE A 142 1.97 17.70 -9.69
CA PHE A 142 2.18 16.84 -10.85
C PHE A 142 2.86 17.64 -11.96
N THR A 143 4.06 18.14 -11.64
CA THR A 143 4.78 19.09 -12.48
C THR A 143 5.12 18.50 -13.84
N ILE A 144 4.91 19.27 -14.90
CA ILE A 144 5.31 18.90 -16.27
C ILE A 144 6.62 19.63 -16.61
N ALA A 145 7.68 18.85 -16.83
CA ALA A 145 8.91 19.37 -17.39
C ALA A 145 8.76 19.61 -18.88
N THR A 146 8.93 20.86 -19.28
CA THR A 146 8.71 21.33 -20.67
C THR A 146 10.01 21.61 -21.41
N GLN A 147 11.14 21.61 -20.72
CA GLN A 147 12.45 21.92 -21.28
C GLN A 147 13.28 20.64 -21.39
N VAL A 148 12.98 19.82 -22.40
CA VAL A 148 13.70 18.57 -22.67
C VAL A 148 14.69 18.78 -23.81
N LYS A 149 15.97 18.49 -23.56
CA LYS A 149 17.00 18.49 -24.62
C LYS A 149 16.87 17.23 -25.44
N ASN A 150 17.07 17.36 -26.75
CA ASN A 150 17.04 16.22 -27.66
C ASN A 150 18.39 15.48 -27.61
N GLU A 151 18.49 14.50 -26.71
CA GLU A 151 19.65 13.63 -26.52
C GLU A 151 19.24 12.16 -26.71
N SER A 152 20.18 11.22 -26.65
CA SER A 152 19.92 9.79 -26.92
C SER A 152 18.73 9.23 -26.12
N VAL A 153 18.73 9.41 -24.78
CA VAL A 153 17.70 8.89 -23.87
C VAL A 153 16.42 9.75 -23.84
N THR A 154 16.48 10.98 -24.33
CA THR A 154 15.33 11.91 -24.42
C THR A 154 14.88 12.16 -25.86
N SER A 155 15.30 11.31 -26.80
CA SER A 155 14.99 11.46 -28.21
C SER A 155 13.48 11.42 -28.45
N GLY A 156 12.96 12.48 -29.08
CA GLY A 156 11.54 12.65 -29.34
C GLY A 156 10.68 12.83 -28.08
N VAL A 157 11.27 13.06 -26.91
CA VAL A 157 10.56 13.42 -25.68
C VAL A 157 10.43 14.94 -25.63
N SER A 158 9.20 15.44 -25.62
CA SER A 158 8.92 16.88 -25.56
C SER A 158 8.57 17.36 -24.15
N GLN A 159 8.07 16.45 -23.32
CA GLN A 159 7.72 16.71 -21.93
C GLN A 159 7.90 15.47 -21.06
N LEU A 160 7.98 15.67 -19.76
CA LEU A 160 7.93 14.59 -18.75
C LEU A 160 7.01 15.02 -17.62
N THR A 161 6.10 14.14 -17.21
CA THR A 161 5.19 14.39 -16.09
C THR A 161 5.69 13.68 -14.85
N PHE A 162 5.87 14.45 -13.79
CA PHE A 162 6.28 13.99 -12.47
C PHE A 162 5.07 13.96 -11.52
N ASN A 163 5.14 13.23 -10.41
CA ASN A 163 4.11 13.14 -9.39
C ASN A 163 4.79 13.24 -8.01
N TYR A 164 4.81 14.45 -7.46
CA TYR A 164 5.59 14.82 -6.26
C TYR A 164 7.12 14.73 -6.43
N GLY A 165 7.62 15.14 -7.60
CA GLY A 165 9.05 15.20 -7.85
C GLY A 165 9.78 16.31 -7.07
N THR A 166 11.11 16.19 -7.01
CA THR A 166 12.02 17.24 -6.53
C THR A 166 12.81 17.86 -7.70
N THR A 167 13.88 18.60 -7.39
CA THR A 167 14.88 19.07 -8.35
C THR A 167 16.24 18.42 -8.10
N ILE A 168 17.08 18.45 -9.13
CA ILE A 168 18.47 18.03 -9.09
C ILE A 168 19.37 19.27 -9.07
N GLN A 169 20.33 19.28 -8.15
CA GLN A 169 21.52 20.12 -8.20
C GLN A 169 22.57 19.40 -9.08
N PRO A 170 22.80 19.85 -10.32
CA PRO A 170 23.53 19.06 -11.30
C PRO A 170 25.04 18.94 -10.99
N ASN A 171 25.64 19.95 -10.35
CA ASN A 171 27.07 19.94 -9.95
C ASN A 171 28.03 19.47 -11.07
N ASN A 172 27.87 20.00 -12.29
CA ASN A 172 28.58 19.63 -13.54
C ASN A 172 27.99 18.47 -14.34
N ALA A 173 26.96 17.77 -13.86
CA ALA A 173 26.21 16.83 -14.68
C ALA A 173 25.49 17.54 -15.83
N THR A 174 25.34 16.85 -16.95
CA THR A 174 24.59 17.34 -18.10
C THR A 174 23.11 17.30 -17.79
N VAL A 175 22.45 18.46 -17.79
CA VAL A 175 20.98 18.52 -17.63
C VAL A 175 20.32 18.08 -18.93
N LEU A 176 19.50 17.02 -18.86
CA LEU A 176 18.73 16.47 -19.98
C LEU A 176 17.31 17.03 -20.04
N ALA A 177 16.69 17.26 -18.88
CA ALA A 177 15.37 17.86 -18.79
C ALA A 177 15.28 18.79 -17.57
N SER A 178 14.55 19.89 -17.76
CA SER A 178 14.20 20.84 -16.71
C SER A 178 12.69 21.16 -16.70
N SER A 179 12.23 21.56 -15.52
CA SER A 179 10.89 22.12 -15.31
C SER A 179 10.69 23.44 -16.07
N SER A 180 9.47 23.97 -16.04
CA SER A 180 9.17 25.26 -16.68
C SER A 180 9.80 26.43 -15.90
N ASN A 181 9.87 27.61 -16.52
CA ASN A 181 10.32 28.84 -15.84
C ASN A 181 9.35 29.31 -14.74
N PHE A 182 8.16 28.72 -14.64
CA PHE A 182 7.14 29.01 -13.62
C PHE A 182 7.15 28.02 -12.46
N SER A 183 8.11 27.09 -12.44
CA SER A 183 8.23 26.16 -11.32
C SER A 183 8.91 26.82 -10.13
N TYR A 184 8.61 26.34 -8.93
CA TYR A 184 9.23 26.77 -7.69
C TYR A 184 9.39 25.57 -6.75
N LEU A 185 10.21 25.74 -5.73
CA LEU A 185 10.43 24.72 -4.70
C LEU A 185 9.65 25.13 -3.46
N ASP A 186 8.67 24.32 -3.08
CA ASP A 186 7.88 24.50 -1.87
C ASP A 186 8.71 24.04 -0.67
N ARG A 187 9.47 24.98 -0.10
CA ARG A 187 10.44 24.68 0.97
C ARG A 187 9.80 24.66 2.35
N ASN A 188 8.67 25.34 2.51
CA ASN A 188 7.96 25.42 3.78
C ASN A 188 6.74 24.47 3.85
N GLY A 189 6.38 23.83 2.74
CA GLY A 189 5.32 22.83 2.64
C GLY A 189 3.90 23.41 2.70
N ASN A 190 3.74 24.71 2.43
CA ASN A 190 2.44 25.38 2.51
C ASN A 190 1.62 25.27 1.20
N GLY A 191 2.23 24.79 0.11
CA GLY A 191 1.61 24.63 -1.19
C GLY A 191 1.28 25.94 -1.91
N VAL A 192 1.86 27.07 -1.51
CA VAL A 192 1.57 28.41 -2.03
C VAL A 192 2.88 29.15 -2.28
N LEU A 193 3.08 29.63 -3.51
CA LEU A 193 4.21 30.48 -3.84
C LEU A 193 4.18 31.77 -2.98
N ASP A 194 5.23 31.98 -2.19
CA ASP A 194 5.40 33.15 -1.33
C ASP A 194 6.76 33.85 -1.52
N ASP A 195 6.98 34.96 -0.80
CA ASP A 195 8.17 35.80 -0.93
C ASP A 195 9.50 35.09 -0.60
N SER A 196 9.45 33.90 0.02
CA SER A 196 10.63 33.09 0.33
C SER A 196 10.99 32.09 -0.79
N GLU A 197 10.19 32.02 -1.85
CA GLU A 197 10.30 31.04 -2.92
C GLU A 197 10.47 31.72 -4.27
N GLU A 198 11.39 31.20 -5.08
CA GLU A 198 11.74 31.80 -6.37
C GLU A 198 11.26 30.93 -7.52
N LEU A 199 10.54 31.57 -8.46
CA LEU A 199 10.22 30.98 -9.76
C LEU A 199 11.49 30.77 -10.58
N GLY A 200 11.58 29.63 -11.24
CA GLY A 200 12.65 29.34 -12.18
C GLY A 200 12.65 27.91 -12.65
N SER A 201 13.29 27.71 -13.80
CA SER A 201 13.53 26.37 -14.34
C SER A 201 14.43 25.55 -13.41
N ARG A 202 13.99 24.34 -13.08
CA ARG A 202 14.64 23.42 -12.15
C ARG A 202 15.05 22.13 -12.88
N PRO A 203 16.32 21.69 -12.83
CA PRO A 203 16.73 20.42 -13.45
C PRO A 203 16.00 19.24 -12.81
N VAL A 204 15.46 18.34 -13.63
CA VAL A 204 14.70 17.15 -13.17
C VAL A 204 15.26 15.83 -13.70
N VAL A 205 16.04 15.89 -14.79
CA VAL A 205 16.80 14.75 -15.29
C VAL A 205 18.21 15.21 -15.64
N THR A 206 19.21 14.48 -15.13
CA THR A 206 20.62 14.74 -15.42
C THR A 206 21.35 13.46 -15.81
N GLU A 207 22.47 13.62 -16.52
CA GLU A 207 23.34 12.54 -16.94
C GLU A 207 24.79 12.88 -16.63
N GLU A 208 25.53 11.87 -16.17
CA GLU A 208 26.94 11.99 -15.85
C GLU A 208 27.70 10.72 -16.24
N ALA A 209 28.85 10.87 -16.88
CA ALA A 209 29.73 9.76 -17.22
C ALA A 209 30.52 9.29 -15.98
N ILE A 210 30.55 7.97 -15.75
CA ILE A 210 31.36 7.36 -14.69
C ILE A 210 32.09 6.15 -15.28
N GLY A 211 33.42 6.24 -15.40
CA GLY A 211 34.21 5.23 -16.09
C GLY A 211 33.81 5.13 -17.56
N ASN A 212 33.50 3.92 -18.04
CA ASN A 212 33.01 3.70 -19.40
C ASN A 212 31.48 3.77 -19.53
N GLY A 213 30.76 3.84 -18.41
CA GLY A 213 29.30 3.93 -18.38
C GLY A 213 28.82 5.30 -17.94
N ARG A 214 27.57 5.34 -17.46
CA ARG A 214 26.92 6.59 -17.07
C ARG A 214 25.86 6.40 -16.01
N VAL A 215 25.62 7.46 -15.25
CA VAL A 215 24.53 7.57 -14.28
C VAL A 215 23.54 8.59 -14.80
N ILE A 216 22.27 8.20 -14.87
CA ILE A 216 21.14 9.08 -15.18
C ILE A 216 20.36 9.26 -13.88
N VAL A 217 20.25 10.50 -13.40
CA VAL A 217 19.48 10.82 -12.20
C VAL A 217 18.14 11.39 -12.61
N VAL A 218 17.05 10.85 -12.05
CA VAL A 218 15.68 11.31 -12.25
C VAL A 218 15.13 11.77 -10.90
N SER A 219 14.53 12.97 -10.87
CA SER A 219 14.11 13.61 -9.61
C SER A 219 12.81 13.09 -8.99
N ASP A 220 12.34 11.94 -9.47
CA ASP A 220 11.10 11.32 -9.01
C ASP A 220 11.05 9.83 -9.43
N PRO A 221 10.94 8.88 -8.48
CA PRO A 221 10.73 7.48 -8.80
C PRO A 221 9.36 7.20 -9.43
N SER A 222 8.36 8.05 -9.17
CA SER A 222 7.00 7.87 -9.67
C SER A 222 6.89 8.04 -11.17
N LEU A 223 7.88 8.59 -11.88
CA LEU A 223 7.88 8.57 -13.34
C LEU A 223 7.75 7.14 -13.90
N PHE A 224 8.22 6.14 -13.13
CA PHE A 224 8.25 4.74 -13.49
C PHE A 224 7.04 3.92 -13.00
N ILE A 225 6.10 4.50 -12.24
CA ILE A 225 4.94 3.74 -11.75
C ILE A 225 3.86 3.56 -12.82
N ASN A 226 3.00 2.57 -12.63
CA ASN A 226 1.89 2.22 -13.52
C ASN A 226 0.95 3.41 -13.77
N ALA A 227 0.68 4.24 -12.77
CA ALA A 227 -0.17 5.43 -12.93
C ALA A 227 0.45 6.54 -13.81
N MET A 228 1.78 6.54 -13.98
CA MET A 228 2.54 7.62 -14.61
C MET A 228 3.21 7.21 -15.93
N VAL A 229 3.41 5.91 -16.16
CA VAL A 229 4.06 5.38 -17.37
C VAL A 229 3.38 5.87 -18.65
N ASP A 230 2.04 5.95 -18.65
CA ASP A 230 1.24 6.34 -19.82
C ASP A 230 0.97 7.85 -19.91
N GLN A 231 1.56 8.67 -19.02
CA GLN A 231 1.55 10.12 -19.22
C GLN A 231 2.28 10.49 -20.51
N PRO A 232 1.94 11.64 -21.13
CA PRO A 232 2.56 12.07 -22.37
C PRO A 232 4.10 12.00 -22.32
N ASP A 233 4.68 11.33 -23.30
CA ASP A 233 6.13 11.09 -23.49
C ASP A 233 6.89 10.35 -22.37
N ASN A 234 6.34 10.14 -21.16
CA ASN A 234 6.96 9.31 -20.11
C ASN A 234 7.28 7.89 -20.63
N ARG A 235 6.31 7.25 -21.29
CA ARG A 235 6.51 5.94 -21.93
C ARG A 235 7.64 5.93 -22.95
N ARG A 236 7.80 7.03 -23.70
CA ARG A 236 8.86 7.17 -24.70
C ARG A 236 10.23 7.32 -24.04
N PHE A 237 10.31 8.10 -22.97
CA PHE A 237 11.53 8.22 -22.18
C PHE A 237 11.96 6.87 -21.60
N ILE A 238 11.05 6.13 -20.97
CA ILE A 238 11.32 4.78 -20.45
C ILE A 238 11.76 3.84 -21.57
N ARG A 239 11.06 3.87 -22.72
CA ARG A 239 11.46 3.10 -23.91
C ARG A 239 12.90 3.44 -24.34
N ASN A 240 13.26 4.71 -24.42
CA ASN A 240 14.59 5.13 -24.84
C ASN A 240 15.68 4.69 -23.86
N LEU A 241 15.39 4.61 -22.56
CA LEU A 241 16.33 4.11 -21.55
C LEU A 241 16.66 2.63 -21.72
N VAL A 242 15.69 1.82 -22.18
CA VAL A 242 15.84 0.35 -22.28
C VAL A 242 16.16 -0.12 -23.70
N THR A 243 15.88 0.69 -24.72
CA THR A 243 16.10 0.34 -26.13
C THR A 243 17.58 0.07 -26.41
N GLY A 244 17.87 -1.02 -27.12
CA GLY A 244 19.23 -1.43 -27.47
C GLY A 244 19.94 -2.26 -26.39
N SER A 245 19.24 -2.57 -25.29
CA SER A 245 19.70 -3.51 -24.26
C SER A 245 19.02 -4.85 -24.45
N ASP A 246 19.78 -5.95 -24.35
CA ASP A 246 19.22 -7.30 -24.36
C ASP A 246 18.49 -7.62 -23.05
N SER A 247 19.05 -7.16 -21.92
CA SER A 247 18.39 -7.17 -20.62
C SER A 247 18.63 -5.90 -19.80
N ILE A 248 17.68 -5.62 -18.91
CA ILE A 248 17.79 -4.61 -17.86
C ILE A 248 17.65 -5.24 -16.49
N VAL A 249 18.18 -4.57 -15.48
CA VAL A 249 18.01 -4.92 -14.07
C VAL A 249 17.15 -3.88 -13.37
N ILE A 250 16.19 -4.32 -12.55
CA ILE A 250 15.58 -3.47 -11.51
C ILE A 250 16.14 -3.91 -10.16
N ASP A 251 16.74 -2.95 -9.46
CA ASP A 251 17.33 -3.15 -8.15
C ASP A 251 16.29 -3.02 -7.03
N ALA A 252 15.88 -4.16 -6.50
CA ALA A 252 14.98 -4.28 -5.36
C ALA A 252 15.74 -4.61 -4.05
N SER A 253 17.07 -4.58 -4.04
CA SER A 253 17.87 -4.99 -2.87
C SER A 253 17.71 -4.08 -1.65
N HIS A 254 17.32 -2.83 -1.87
CA HIS A 254 17.11 -1.81 -0.84
C HIS A 254 15.69 -1.22 -0.87
N GLN A 255 14.73 -1.94 -1.47
CA GLN A 255 13.30 -1.58 -1.42
C GLN A 255 12.67 -2.16 -0.15
N GLU A 256 11.65 -1.49 0.41
CA GLU A 256 10.89 -2.04 1.53
C GLU A 256 10.08 -3.27 1.08
N THR A 257 10.22 -4.37 1.82
CA THR A 257 9.33 -5.52 1.66
C THR A 257 8.10 -5.31 2.54
N VAL A 258 6.92 -5.15 1.95
CA VAL A 258 5.66 -5.13 2.71
C VAL A 258 5.45 -6.52 3.33
N PRO A 259 5.22 -6.63 4.66
CA PRO A 259 4.95 -7.91 5.28
C PRO A 259 3.75 -8.61 4.61
N PRO A 260 3.79 -9.94 4.40
CA PRO A 260 2.76 -10.67 3.66
C PRO A 260 1.32 -10.47 4.13
N LEU A 261 1.12 -10.35 5.45
CA LEU A 261 -0.21 -10.12 6.02
C LEU A 261 -0.73 -8.72 5.71
N THR A 262 0.15 -7.72 5.72
CA THR A 262 -0.19 -6.33 5.36
C THR A 262 -0.50 -6.24 3.87
N ALA A 263 0.30 -6.89 3.02
CA ALA A 263 0.05 -6.99 1.58
C ALA A 263 -1.33 -7.64 1.30
N ALA A 264 -1.66 -8.73 2.00
CA ALA A 264 -2.97 -9.38 1.85
C ALA A 264 -4.14 -8.49 2.31
N LEU A 265 -3.96 -7.68 3.35
CA LEU A 265 -4.99 -6.74 3.80
C LEU A 265 -5.18 -5.57 2.81
N ILE A 266 -4.09 -5.04 2.24
CA ILE A 266 -4.14 -3.99 1.22
C ILE A 266 -4.87 -4.50 -0.03
N GLU A 267 -4.53 -5.70 -0.51
CA GLU A 267 -5.18 -6.31 -1.67
C GLU A 267 -6.71 -6.50 -1.48
N ILE A 268 -7.14 -6.85 -0.26
CA ILE A 268 -8.57 -6.97 0.07
C ILE A 268 -9.26 -5.60 0.04
N ASP A 269 -8.56 -4.52 0.41
CA ASP A 269 -9.09 -3.16 0.43
C ASP A 269 -9.19 -2.57 -0.98
N GLU A 270 -8.18 -2.80 -1.83
CA GLU A 270 -8.14 -2.28 -3.20
C GLU A 270 -9.06 -3.02 -4.18
N SER A 271 -9.52 -4.24 -3.85
CA SER A 271 -10.39 -5.06 -4.71
C SER A 271 -11.82 -5.16 -4.19
N PRO A 272 -12.79 -4.43 -4.79
CA PRO A 272 -14.19 -4.42 -4.34
C PRO A 272 -14.84 -5.82 -4.32
N LEU A 273 -14.38 -6.71 -5.21
CA LEU A 273 -14.83 -8.09 -5.29
C LEU A 273 -14.36 -8.91 -4.07
N LEU A 274 -13.09 -8.78 -3.69
CA LEU A 274 -12.54 -9.47 -2.52
C LEU A 274 -13.15 -8.93 -1.22
N THR A 275 -13.30 -7.61 -1.10
CA THR A 275 -14.01 -6.99 0.03
C THR A 275 -15.44 -7.56 0.16
N GLY A 276 -16.16 -7.69 -0.96
CA GLY A 276 -17.50 -8.26 -1.00
C GLY A 276 -17.55 -9.73 -0.55
N ILE A 277 -16.62 -10.56 -1.02
CA ILE A 277 -16.53 -11.98 -0.63
C ILE A 277 -16.20 -12.11 0.86
N VAL A 278 -15.21 -11.37 1.36
CA VAL A 278 -14.81 -11.39 2.78
C VAL A 278 -15.96 -10.90 3.67
N GLY A 279 -16.64 -9.82 3.28
CA GLY A 279 -17.81 -9.29 3.98
C GLY A 279 -18.95 -10.31 4.07
N LEU A 280 -19.28 -10.98 2.95
CA LEU A 280 -20.32 -12.02 2.91
C LEU A 280 -19.96 -13.23 3.79
N LEU A 281 -18.70 -13.65 3.78
CA LEU A 281 -18.22 -14.73 4.65
C LEU A 281 -18.29 -14.33 6.13
N GLY A 282 -17.89 -13.10 6.47
CA GLY A 282 -17.99 -12.57 7.84
C GLY A 282 -19.44 -12.54 8.35
N ILE A 283 -20.37 -12.06 7.52
CA ILE A 283 -21.81 -12.07 7.82
C ILE A 283 -22.30 -13.51 7.99
N GLY A 284 -21.85 -14.45 7.15
CA GLY A 284 -22.16 -15.87 7.26
C GLY A 284 -21.72 -16.48 8.60
N VAL A 285 -20.51 -16.15 9.06
CA VAL A 285 -19.96 -16.60 10.36
C VAL A 285 -20.74 -15.99 11.52
N ILE A 286 -21.01 -14.69 11.50
CA ILE A 286 -21.80 -13.99 12.53
C ILE A 286 -23.22 -14.57 12.58
N GLY A 287 -23.86 -14.83 11.43
CA GLY A 287 -25.17 -15.46 11.37
C GLY A 287 -25.17 -16.87 11.98
N LEU A 288 -24.10 -17.64 11.78
CA LEU A 288 -23.95 -18.97 12.37
C LEU A 288 -23.75 -18.92 13.89
N LEU A 289 -23.00 -17.92 14.38
CA LEU A 289 -22.76 -17.68 15.81
C LEU A 289 -24.00 -17.08 16.51
N GLY A 290 -24.72 -16.17 15.88
CA GLY A 290 -25.96 -15.59 16.41
C GLY A 290 -27.07 -16.62 16.56
N ARG A 291 -27.13 -17.62 15.66
CA ARG A 291 -28.02 -18.79 15.85
C ARG A 291 -27.62 -19.64 17.06
N PHE A 292 -26.34 -19.64 17.46
CA PHE A 292 -25.89 -20.36 18.66
C PHE A 292 -26.37 -19.68 19.95
N GLU A 293 -26.34 -18.35 20.04
CA GLU A 293 -26.89 -17.62 21.19
C GLU A 293 -28.42 -17.74 21.28
N LEU A 294 -29.11 -17.65 20.15
CA LEU A 294 -30.57 -17.78 20.10
C LEU A 294 -31.04 -19.19 20.48
N VAL A 295 -30.34 -20.23 20.01
CA VAL A 295 -30.60 -21.63 20.39
C VAL A 295 -30.25 -21.90 21.85
N ARG A 296 -29.22 -21.23 22.41
CA ARG A 296 -28.86 -21.34 23.83
C ARG A 296 -29.88 -20.65 24.74
N SER A 297 -30.42 -19.50 24.31
CA SER A 297 -31.49 -18.79 25.00
C SER A 297 -32.81 -19.58 25.02
N LEU A 298 -33.16 -20.21 23.90
CA LEU A 298 -34.35 -21.08 23.82
C LEU A 298 -34.17 -22.38 24.63
N ARG A 299 -32.97 -22.94 24.70
CA ARG A 299 -32.70 -24.15 25.50
C ARG A 299 -32.74 -23.88 27.02
N ASN A 300 -32.31 -22.70 27.47
CA ASN A 300 -32.44 -22.33 28.88
C ASN A 300 -33.90 -22.11 29.29
N ARG A 301 -34.76 -21.62 28.38
CA ARG A 301 -36.21 -21.49 28.64
C ARG A 301 -36.97 -22.81 28.70
N PHE A 302 -36.44 -23.89 28.14
CA PHE A 302 -37.07 -25.21 28.15
C PHE A 302 -36.51 -26.16 29.24
N SER A 303 -35.58 -25.69 30.07
CA SER A 303 -35.00 -26.47 31.17
C SER A 303 -35.48 -26.02 32.57
N GLU A 304 -36.38 -25.04 32.64
CA GLU A 304 -36.87 -24.43 33.88
C GLU A 304 -38.41 -24.46 33.94
N SER A 305 -38.98 -25.58 33.47
CA SER A 305 -40.40 -25.91 33.53
C SER A 305 -40.54 -27.34 34.02
N ASP A 306 -40.31 -27.51 35.32
CA ASP A 306 -40.91 -28.54 36.17
C ASP A 306 -40.30 -28.35 37.57
N GLN A 307 -40.87 -27.44 38.40
CA GLN A 307 -41.02 -27.57 39.87
C GLN A 307 -41.38 -26.29 40.67
N ASP A 308 -41.54 -25.08 40.08
CA ASP A 308 -41.76 -23.85 40.88
C ASP A 308 -43.07 -23.08 40.60
N GLU A 309 -44.18 -23.76 40.27
CA GLU A 309 -45.47 -23.08 40.00
C GLU A 309 -46.48 -23.06 41.17
N GLU A 310 -46.19 -23.73 42.30
CA GLU A 310 -47.16 -23.82 43.41
C GLU A 310 -46.95 -22.77 44.52
N ASP A 311 -45.72 -22.28 44.74
CA ASP A 311 -45.41 -21.35 45.86
C ASP A 311 -45.52 -19.85 45.52
N ALA A 312 -45.64 -19.49 44.24
CA ALA A 312 -45.69 -18.09 43.79
C ALA A 312 -47.10 -17.47 43.92
N SER A 313 -48.16 -18.28 43.80
CA SER A 313 -49.56 -17.84 43.77
C SER A 313 -50.06 -17.28 45.12
N LEU A 314 -49.73 -17.97 46.22
CA LEU A 314 -50.19 -17.62 47.58
C LEU A 314 -49.54 -16.33 48.12
N ASN A 315 -48.30 -16.05 47.70
CA ASN A 315 -47.57 -14.84 48.11
C ASN A 315 -47.96 -13.59 47.30
N SER A 316 -48.53 -13.74 46.12
CA SER A 316 -49.10 -12.63 45.34
C SER A 316 -50.51 -12.27 45.78
N LEU A 317 -51.37 -13.26 46.08
CA LEU A 317 -52.74 -13.01 46.53
C LEU A 317 -52.78 -12.34 47.93
N SER A 318 -51.93 -12.80 48.85
CA SER A 318 -51.84 -12.21 50.20
C SER A 318 -51.37 -10.75 50.18
N ARG A 319 -50.51 -10.36 49.23
CA ARG A 319 -50.04 -8.98 49.06
C ARG A 319 -51.09 -8.05 48.42
N ALA A 320 -51.98 -8.58 47.58
CA ALA A 320 -53.05 -7.78 46.94
C ALA A 320 -54.23 -7.49 47.90
N ILE A 321 -54.56 -8.43 48.80
CA ILE A 321 -55.67 -8.29 49.76
C ILE A 321 -55.26 -7.36 50.92
N ALA A 322 -54.03 -7.47 51.43
CA ALA A 322 -53.50 -6.58 52.48
C ALA A 322 -53.37 -5.10 52.06
N ALA A 323 -53.34 -4.82 50.74
CA ALA A 323 -53.30 -3.46 50.21
C ALA A 323 -54.68 -2.79 50.12
N THR A 324 -55.77 -3.57 50.22
CA THR A 324 -57.15 -3.08 50.01
C THR A 324 -57.94 -2.95 51.32
N HIS A 325 -57.57 -3.69 52.38
CA HIS A 325 -58.17 -3.62 53.73
C HIS A 325 -57.06 -3.63 54.81
N PRO A 326 -56.50 -2.46 55.19
CA PRO A 326 -55.38 -2.38 56.14
C PRO A 326 -55.71 -2.80 57.58
N GLU A 327 -56.99 -2.88 57.94
CA GLU A 327 -57.47 -3.18 59.28
C GLU A 327 -57.58 -4.67 59.60
N TRP A 328 -57.27 -5.57 58.66
CA TRP A 328 -57.28 -7.02 58.88
C TRP A 328 -55.89 -7.50 59.31
N GLU A 329 -55.75 -8.03 60.53
CA GLU A 329 -54.48 -8.61 61.00
C GLU A 329 -54.09 -9.83 60.14
N ARG A 330 -52.83 -9.89 59.73
CA ARG A 330 -52.31 -10.80 58.67
C ARG A 330 -52.54 -12.29 58.95
N GLU A 331 -52.74 -12.66 60.20
CA GLU A 331 -52.94 -14.05 60.62
C GLU A 331 -54.37 -14.53 60.27
N ASN A 332 -55.37 -13.66 60.41
CA ASN A 332 -56.77 -13.96 60.08
C ASN A 332 -57.02 -14.06 58.56
N VAL A 333 -56.20 -13.41 57.74
CA VAL A 333 -56.34 -13.43 56.26
C VAL A 333 -55.91 -14.77 55.67
N ARG A 334 -54.93 -15.45 56.28
CA ARG A 334 -54.48 -16.77 55.81
C ARG A 334 -55.47 -17.88 56.11
N GLU A 335 -56.12 -17.83 57.28
CA GLU A 335 -57.08 -18.83 57.72
C GLU A 335 -58.35 -18.81 56.86
N VAL A 336 -58.87 -17.61 56.55
CA VAL A 336 -60.06 -17.44 55.69
C VAL A 336 -59.81 -17.86 54.23
N ILE A 337 -58.59 -17.65 53.70
CA ILE A 337 -58.23 -18.08 52.34
C ILE A 337 -58.06 -19.60 52.25
N ALA A 338 -57.53 -20.23 53.31
CA ALA A 338 -57.41 -21.68 53.37
C ALA A 338 -58.77 -22.39 53.53
N GLU A 339 -59.74 -21.75 54.18
CA GLU A 339 -61.10 -22.29 54.35
C GLU A 339 -61.94 -22.20 53.07
N VAL A 340 -61.85 -21.11 52.31
CA VAL A 340 -62.56 -20.94 51.02
C VAL A 340 -62.03 -21.85 49.91
N ILE A 341 -60.71 -22.13 49.89
CA ILE A 341 -60.11 -23.00 48.87
C ILE A 341 -60.44 -24.48 49.11
N ASN A 342 -60.78 -24.87 50.35
CA ASN A 342 -61.15 -26.25 50.70
C ASN A 342 -62.67 -26.52 50.67
N GLU A 343 -63.53 -25.52 50.50
CA GLU A 343 -64.99 -25.72 50.37
C GLU A 343 -65.49 -25.88 48.92
N ASP A 344 -64.62 -25.71 47.91
CA ASP A 344 -64.95 -25.88 46.48
C ASP A 344 -64.31 -27.15 45.83
N GLU A 345 -63.96 -28.18 46.63
CA GLU A 345 -63.69 -29.55 46.13
C GLU A 345 -64.93 -30.48 46.16
#